data_AF-A0A350BRS2-F1
#
_entry.id   AF-A0A350BRS2-F1
#
_cell.length_a   1.000
_cell.length_b   1.000
_cell.length_c   1.000
_cell.angle_alpha   90.00
_cell.angle_beta   90.00
_cell.angle_gamma   90.00
#
_symmetry.space_group_name_H-M   'P 1'
#
loop_
_entity.id
_entity.type
_entity.pdbx_description
1 polymer ?
#
loop_
_entity_poly.entity_id
_entity_poly.type
_entity_poly.pdbx_seq_one_letter_code
_entity_poly.pdbx_strand_id
1 'polypeptide(L)'
;METNTNTTAAPVMVEQILSTRNPEIFQLMLRQEVEKPAAANPLGFFLEGYPGVGDGIERRVSYQSVSKHVMEKYNITEGVDFSIAIGKSCKLLVTETFEQRTWTNSDGTKGAQNPKVNPSTAESLTQGGKPIYRNCTVTFDLATEDTFIAHDKAGVAQASPFVSTVDDLTV
;
A
#
# COMPACT_ATOMS: atom_id res chain seq x y z
N MET A 1 -16.97 -34.02 -8.30
CA MET A 1 -16.14 -32.99 -8.96
C MET A 1 -16.39 -31.70 -8.22
N GLU A 2 -15.54 -31.38 -7.25
CA GLU A 2 -15.63 -30.11 -6.54
C GLU A 2 -15.02 -29.04 -7.43
N THR A 3 -15.85 -28.10 -7.85
CA THR A 3 -15.41 -26.87 -8.52
C THR A 3 -14.68 -26.03 -7.49
N ASN A 4 -13.35 -26.16 -7.44
CA ASN A 4 -12.49 -25.21 -6.77
C ASN A 4 -12.71 -23.84 -7.43
N THR A 5 -13.56 -23.03 -6.82
CA THR A 5 -13.62 -21.59 -7.08
C THR A 5 -12.29 -21.01 -6.63
N ASN A 6 -11.33 -20.92 -7.56
CA ASN A 6 -10.14 -20.10 -7.41
C ASN A 6 -10.63 -18.68 -7.08
N THR A 7 -10.61 -18.31 -5.81
CA THR A 7 -10.43 -16.91 -5.45
C THR A 7 -8.98 -16.61 -5.81
N THR A 8 -8.74 -16.38 -7.10
CA THR A 8 -7.41 -16.05 -7.61
C THR A 8 -7.00 -14.78 -6.88
N ALA A 9 -5.96 -14.86 -6.05
CA ALA A 9 -5.41 -13.68 -5.39
C ALA A 9 -5.19 -12.58 -6.44
N ALA A 10 -5.46 -11.33 -6.08
CA ALA A 10 -5.28 -10.22 -7.00
C ALA A 10 -3.87 -10.26 -7.63
N PRO A 11 -3.72 -9.96 -8.93
CA PRO A 11 -2.46 -10.16 -9.62
C PRO A 11 -1.37 -9.23 -9.08
N VAL A 12 -0.13 -9.74 -9.00
CA VAL A 12 1.05 -8.94 -8.62
C VAL A 12 1.72 -8.48 -9.90
N MET A 13 1.41 -7.27 -10.35
CA MET A 13 1.86 -6.74 -11.63
C MET A 13 3.26 -6.14 -11.53
N VAL A 14 4.06 -6.34 -12.57
CA VAL A 14 5.30 -5.58 -12.79
C VAL A 14 4.93 -4.23 -13.39
N GLU A 15 4.84 -3.18 -12.57
CA GLU A 15 4.50 -1.83 -13.02
C GLU A 15 5.64 -1.21 -13.82
N GLN A 16 6.87 -1.32 -13.30
CA GLN A 16 8.04 -0.68 -13.87
C GLN A 16 9.31 -1.49 -13.61
N ILE A 17 10.25 -1.47 -14.56
CA ILE A 17 11.60 -2.01 -14.41
C ILE A 17 12.59 -0.85 -14.38
N LEU A 18 13.24 -0.65 -13.23
CA LEU A 18 14.23 0.39 -13.02
C LEU A 18 15.64 -0.17 -13.15
N SER A 19 16.49 0.49 -13.94
CA SER A 19 17.91 0.19 -13.97
C SER A 19 18.58 0.60 -12.66
N THR A 20 19.59 -0.17 -12.23
CA THR A 20 20.41 0.20 -11.08
C THR A 20 21.81 0.59 -11.54
N ARG A 21 22.67 1.02 -10.60
CA ARG A 21 24.10 1.25 -10.88
C ARG A 21 24.80 0.01 -11.41
N ASN A 22 24.35 -1.18 -10.99
CA ASN A 22 24.88 -2.43 -11.47
C ASN A 22 24.05 -2.88 -12.68
N PRO A 23 24.63 -2.98 -13.90
CA PRO A 23 23.89 -3.36 -15.10
C PRO A 23 23.31 -4.78 -15.03
N GLU A 24 23.79 -5.61 -14.10
CA GLU A 24 23.30 -6.98 -13.89
C GLU A 24 22.15 -7.07 -12.88
N ILE A 25 21.79 -5.96 -12.24
CA ILE A 25 20.72 -5.88 -11.25
C ILE A 25 19.70 -4.83 -11.67
N PHE A 26 18.43 -5.23 -11.67
CA PHE A 26 17.29 -4.36 -11.92
C PHE A 26 16.46 -4.25 -10.64
N GLN A 27 15.70 -3.18 -10.52
CA GLN A 27 14.70 -3.03 -9.46
C GLN A 27 13.32 -3.07 -10.10
N LEU A 28 12.53 -4.07 -9.74
CA LEU A 28 11.12 -4.17 -10.11
C LEU A 28 10.29 -3.31 -9.17
N MET A 29 9.42 -2.47 -9.73
CA MET A 29 8.28 -1.93 -9.02
C MET A 29 7.10 -2.88 -9.22
N LEU A 30 6.71 -3.57 -8.15
CA LEU A 30 5.59 -4.48 -8.14
C LEU A 30 4.36 -3.79 -7.54
N ARG A 31 3.21 -3.96 -8.17
CA ARG A 31 1.93 -3.39 -7.73
C ARG A 31 0.87 -4.47 -7.59
N GLN A 32 0.04 -4.35 -6.57
CA GLN A 32 -1.13 -5.20 -6.37
C GLN A 32 -2.29 -4.33 -5.88
N GLU A 33 -3.47 -4.51 -6.48
CA GLU A 33 -4.71 -3.87 -6.04
C GLU A 33 -5.59 -4.93 -5.38
N VAL A 34 -5.86 -4.76 -4.09
CA VAL A 34 -6.62 -5.73 -3.29
C VAL A 34 -7.86 -5.05 -2.75
N GLU A 35 -9.01 -5.72 -2.79
CA GLU A 35 -10.20 -5.24 -2.09
C GLU A 35 -9.93 -5.21 -0.59
N LYS A 36 -10.26 -4.09 0.07
CA LYS A 36 -10.17 -3.98 1.52
C LYS A 36 -11.16 -4.96 2.13
N PRO A 37 -10.76 -5.78 3.12
CA PRO A 37 -11.69 -6.67 3.79
C PRO A 37 -12.86 -5.87 4.37
N ALA A 38 -14.10 -6.31 4.13
CA ALA A 38 -15.29 -5.64 4.66
C ALA A 38 -15.24 -5.49 6.21
N ALA A 39 -14.61 -6.44 6.89
CA ALA A 39 -14.39 -6.41 8.34
C ALA A 39 -13.41 -5.31 8.80
N ALA A 40 -12.53 -4.82 7.92
CA ALA A 40 -11.61 -3.72 8.23
C ALA A 40 -12.31 -2.35 8.20
N ASN A 41 -13.51 -2.25 7.61
CA ASN A 41 -14.33 -1.04 7.62
C ASN A 41 -15.83 -1.36 7.49
N PRO A 42 -16.49 -1.91 8.53
CA PRO A 42 -17.91 -2.24 8.47
C PRO A 42 -18.82 -1.03 8.23
N LEU A 43 -18.36 0.18 8.58
CA LEU A 43 -19.05 1.44 8.29
C LEU A 43 -18.84 1.92 6.85
N GLY A 44 -17.75 1.49 6.19
CA GLY A 44 -17.45 1.83 4.80
C GLY A 44 -18.50 1.31 3.82
N PHE A 45 -19.13 0.17 4.12
CA PHE A 45 -20.27 -0.34 3.37
C PHE A 45 -21.45 0.64 3.33
N PHE A 46 -21.73 1.34 4.43
CA PHE A 46 -22.82 2.31 4.53
C PHE A 46 -22.46 3.70 3.96
N LEU A 47 -21.19 3.93 3.65
CA LEU A 47 -20.64 5.22 3.24
C LEU A 47 -19.97 5.15 1.86
N GLU A 48 -20.36 4.17 1.04
CA GLU A 48 -19.89 4.03 -0.33
C GLU A 48 -20.17 5.32 -1.13
N GLY A 49 -19.13 5.89 -1.74
CA GLY A 49 -19.21 7.17 -2.46
C GLY A 49 -18.99 8.43 -1.62
N TYR A 50 -18.81 8.33 -0.30
CA TYR A 50 -18.49 9.49 0.55
C TYR A 50 -17.01 9.88 0.44
N PRO A 51 -16.66 11.18 0.26
CA PRO A 51 -15.27 11.62 0.17
C PRO A 51 -14.44 11.19 1.39
N GLY A 52 -13.34 10.48 1.15
CA GLY A 52 -12.44 9.98 2.21
C GLY A 52 -12.71 8.54 2.66
N VAL A 53 -13.85 7.96 2.28
CA VAL A 53 -14.06 6.51 2.32
C VAL A 53 -13.52 5.97 1.00
N GLY A 54 -12.30 5.42 1.04
CA GLY A 54 -11.61 4.92 -0.15
C GLY A 54 -12.49 3.97 -0.96
N ASP A 55 -12.22 3.91 -2.25
CA ASP A 55 -12.82 3.13 -3.35
C ASP A 55 -12.94 1.60 -3.12
N GLY A 56 -12.91 1.13 -1.88
CA GLY A 56 -12.86 -0.29 -1.53
C GLY A 56 -11.52 -0.93 -1.88
N ILE A 57 -10.59 -0.20 -2.51
CA ILE A 57 -9.35 -0.74 -3.04
C ILE A 57 -8.17 -0.30 -2.17
N GLU A 58 -7.28 -1.24 -1.92
CA GLU A 58 -5.98 -1.03 -1.33
C GLU A 58 -4.89 -1.23 -2.38
N ARG A 59 -4.20 -0.14 -2.71
CA ARG A 59 -3.04 -0.17 -3.62
C ARG A 59 -1.77 -0.49 -2.83
N ARG A 60 -1.10 -1.58 -3.19
CA ARG A 60 0.13 -2.07 -2.58
C ARG A 60 1.27 -1.92 -3.58
N VAL A 61 2.43 -1.43 -3.12
CA VAL A 61 3.62 -1.24 -3.96
C VAL A 61 4.85 -1.77 -3.22
N SER A 62 5.61 -2.65 -3.87
CA SER A 62 6.87 -3.17 -3.35
C SER A 62 7.97 -3.02 -4.38
N TYR A 63 9.20 -2.72 -3.94
CA TYR A 63 10.36 -2.66 -4.81
C TYR A 63 11.25 -3.88 -4.56
N GLN A 64 11.56 -4.63 -5.62
CA GLN A 64 12.35 -5.86 -5.52
C GLN A 64 13.56 -5.84 -6.46
N SER A 65 14.75 -6.02 -5.89
CA SER A 65 15.96 -6.17 -6.68
C SER A 65 16.02 -7.59 -7.25
N VAL A 66 16.22 -7.68 -8.56
CA VAL A 66 16.30 -8.94 -9.31
C VAL A 66 17.51 -8.92 -10.24
N SER A 67 18.12 -10.07 -10.48
CA SER A 67 19.22 -10.16 -11.43
C SER A 67 18.72 -10.24 -12.86
N LYS A 68 19.54 -9.77 -13.80
CA LYS A 68 19.32 -9.92 -15.24
C LYS A 68 19.00 -11.36 -15.65
N HIS A 69 19.75 -12.32 -15.08
CA HIS A 69 19.51 -13.75 -15.33
C HIS A 69 18.09 -14.20 -14.96
N VAL A 70 17.54 -13.72 -13.83
CA VAL A 70 16.16 -14.04 -13.41
C VAL A 70 15.15 -13.40 -14.35
N MET A 71 15.39 -12.14 -14.76
CA MET A 71 14.55 -11.44 -15.73
C MET A 71 14.43 -12.21 -17.04
N GLU A 72 15.57 -12.63 -17.60
CA GLU A 72 15.63 -13.38 -18.86
C GLU A 72 15.03 -14.78 -18.72
N LYS A 73 15.34 -15.50 -17.63
CA LYS A 73 14.85 -16.86 -17.39
C LYS A 73 13.32 -16.93 -17.35
N TYR A 74 12.66 -15.95 -16.74
CA TYR A 74 11.21 -15.93 -16.56
C TYR A 74 10.48 -14.95 -17.50
N ASN A 75 11.20 -14.37 -18.47
CA ASN A 75 10.67 -13.38 -19.42
C ASN A 75 9.88 -12.26 -18.72
N ILE A 76 10.47 -11.70 -17.65
CA ILE A 76 9.82 -10.65 -16.85
C ILE A 76 9.88 -9.34 -17.64
N THR A 77 8.72 -8.80 -18.02
CA THR A 77 8.58 -7.49 -18.68
C THR A 77 7.57 -6.62 -17.93
N GLU A 78 7.54 -5.32 -18.18
CA GLU A 78 6.49 -4.44 -17.64
C GLU A 78 5.11 -4.93 -18.11
N GLY A 79 4.11 -4.79 -17.24
CA GLY A 79 2.73 -5.21 -17.48
C GLY A 79 2.44 -6.71 -17.30
N VAL A 80 3.43 -7.55 -16.97
CA VAL A 80 3.17 -8.97 -16.68
C VAL A 80 2.74 -9.18 -15.23
N ASP A 81 1.94 -10.22 -14.99
CA ASP A 81 1.74 -10.76 -13.65
C ASP A 81 3.00 -11.52 -13.23
N PHE A 82 3.70 -10.97 -12.25
CA PHE A 82 4.93 -11.52 -11.69
C PHE A 82 4.73 -12.94 -11.15
N SER A 83 3.58 -13.23 -10.53
CA SER A 83 3.28 -14.54 -9.96
C SER A 83 3.15 -15.62 -11.04
N ILE A 84 2.56 -15.24 -12.19
CA ILE A 84 2.43 -16.09 -13.37
C ILE A 84 3.80 -16.27 -14.03
N ALA A 85 4.55 -15.18 -14.25
CA ALA A 85 5.85 -15.21 -14.93
C ALA A 85 6.85 -16.15 -14.24
N ILE A 86 6.91 -16.13 -12.91
CA ILE A 86 7.82 -16.98 -12.13
C ILE A 86 7.25 -18.36 -11.79
N GLY A 87 5.99 -18.62 -12.15
CA GLY A 87 5.28 -19.88 -11.85
C GLY A 87 5.09 -20.12 -10.35
N LYS A 88 4.95 -19.06 -9.54
CA LYS A 88 4.74 -19.15 -8.10
C LYS A 88 3.70 -18.13 -7.65
N SER A 89 2.67 -18.61 -6.96
CA SER A 89 1.71 -17.73 -6.29
C SER A 89 2.43 -16.88 -5.24
N CYS A 90 2.14 -15.58 -5.25
CA CYS A 90 2.69 -14.62 -4.30
C CYS A 90 1.68 -13.48 -4.06
N LYS A 91 1.92 -12.71 -3.00
CA LYS A 91 1.18 -11.48 -2.70
C LYS A 91 2.11 -10.41 -2.14
N LEU A 92 1.64 -9.17 -2.11
CA LEU A 92 2.29 -8.08 -1.38
C LEU A 92 1.72 -8.04 0.05
N LEU A 93 2.54 -8.42 1.02
CA LEU A 93 2.24 -8.35 2.46
C LEU A 93 2.45 -6.93 2.97
N VAL A 94 1.48 -6.39 3.70
CA VAL A 94 1.56 -5.09 4.35
C VAL A 94 1.93 -5.27 5.82
N THR A 95 2.95 -4.56 6.27
CA THR A 95 3.34 -4.50 7.68
C THR A 95 3.54 -3.06 8.10
N GLU A 96 2.74 -2.62 9.06
CA GLU A 96 2.89 -1.33 9.72
C GLU A 96 3.78 -1.43 10.95
N THR A 97 4.66 -0.46 11.12
CA THR A 97 5.67 -0.41 12.18
C THR A 97 5.83 1.01 12.73
N PHE A 98 6.52 1.15 13.86
CA PHE A 98 7.01 2.45 14.35
C PHE A 98 8.45 2.74 13.94
N GLU A 99 9.07 1.82 13.20
CA GLU A 99 10.47 1.90 12.81
C GLU A 99 10.58 2.40 11.37
N GLN A 100 11.22 3.56 11.19
CA GLN A 100 11.44 4.13 9.88
C GLN A 100 12.47 3.32 9.10
N ARG A 101 12.10 2.88 7.89
CA ARG A 101 13.07 2.31 6.96
C ARG A 101 13.96 3.40 6.38
N THR A 102 15.26 3.12 6.29
CA THR A 102 16.24 3.96 5.57
C THR A 102 16.96 3.14 4.51
N TRP A 103 17.49 3.79 3.48
CA TRP A 103 18.26 3.14 2.42
C TRP A 103 19.34 4.09 1.86
N THR A 104 20.23 3.54 1.03
CA THR A 104 21.21 4.33 0.28
C THR A 104 20.76 4.38 -1.18
N ASN A 105 20.59 5.57 -1.74
CA ASN A 105 20.19 5.79 -3.12
C ASN A 105 21.33 5.50 -4.10
N SER A 106 20.97 5.44 -5.39
CA SER A 106 21.90 5.28 -6.52
C SER A 106 22.76 6.52 -6.80
N ASP A 107 22.73 7.57 -5.99
CA ASP A 107 23.68 8.69 -5.99
C ASP A 107 24.59 8.66 -4.73
N GLY A 108 24.37 7.71 -3.82
CA GLY A 108 25.09 7.59 -2.54
C GLY A 108 24.43 8.35 -1.39
N THR A 109 23.36 9.10 -1.65
CA THR A 109 22.60 9.79 -0.59
C THR A 109 21.79 8.81 0.25
N LYS A 110 21.41 9.22 1.47
CA LYS A 110 20.54 8.43 2.35
C LYS A 110 19.08 8.80 2.10
N GLY A 111 18.28 7.80 1.74
CA GLY A 111 16.83 7.89 1.70
C GLY A 111 16.22 7.47 3.03
N ALA A 112 15.09 8.07 3.37
CA ALA A 112 14.29 7.72 4.54
C ALA A 112 12.82 7.64 4.15
N GLN A 113 12.12 6.66 4.70
CA GLN A 113 10.70 6.45 4.45
C GLN A 113 9.85 7.56 5.05
N ASN A 114 8.89 8.10 4.32
CA ASN A 114 7.91 9.01 4.88
C ASN A 114 6.89 8.24 5.74
N PRO A 115 6.41 8.82 6.86
CA PRO A 115 5.31 8.26 7.61
C PRO A 115 4.06 8.07 6.72
N LYS A 116 3.21 7.11 7.09
CA LYS A 116 1.90 6.95 6.48
C LYS A 116 1.08 8.20 6.77
N VAL A 117 0.48 8.77 5.73
CA VAL A 117 -0.36 9.98 5.85
C VAL A 117 -1.84 9.64 5.68
N ASN A 118 -2.69 10.48 6.27
CA ASN A 118 -4.10 10.51 5.94
C ASN A 118 -4.25 11.08 4.51
N PRO A 119 -4.92 10.38 3.57
CA PRO A 119 -5.05 10.85 2.19
C PRO A 119 -5.88 12.13 2.05
N SER A 120 -6.77 12.42 3.00
CA SER A 120 -7.65 13.61 2.97
C SER A 120 -7.02 14.83 3.63
N THR A 121 -6.20 14.66 4.67
CA THR A 121 -5.59 15.78 5.42
C THR A 121 -4.10 15.95 5.19
N ALA A 122 -3.45 14.99 4.54
CA ALA A 122 -1.99 14.88 4.39
C ALA A 122 -1.21 14.82 5.73
N GLU A 123 -1.89 14.76 6.87
CA GLU A 123 -1.24 14.64 8.18
C GLU A 123 -0.68 13.23 8.38
N SER A 124 0.48 13.13 9.04
CA SER A 124 1.06 11.85 9.43
C SER A 124 0.17 11.12 10.43
N LEU A 125 -0.10 9.85 10.18
CA LEU A 125 -0.80 8.98 11.11
C LEU A 125 0.15 8.55 12.23
N THR A 126 -0.32 8.67 13.47
CA THR A 126 0.42 8.30 14.68
C THR A 126 -0.38 7.34 15.54
N GLN A 127 0.30 6.56 16.39
CA GLN A 127 -0.31 5.89 17.54
C GLN A 127 0.50 6.24 18.79
N GLY A 128 -0.14 6.78 19.82
CA GLY A 128 0.53 7.29 21.01
C GLY A 128 1.58 8.36 20.68
N GLY A 129 1.32 9.18 19.65
CA GLY A 129 2.26 10.19 19.16
C GLY A 129 3.45 9.66 18.36
N LYS A 130 3.59 8.34 18.17
CA LYS A 130 4.65 7.74 17.33
C LYS A 130 4.20 7.63 15.87
N PRO A 131 4.98 8.07 14.89
CA PRO A 131 4.65 7.90 13.47
C PRO A 131 4.50 6.44 13.07
N ILE A 132 3.50 6.16 12.24
CA ILE A 132 3.28 4.83 11.65
C ILE A 132 3.94 4.79 10.27
N TYR A 133 4.72 3.76 10.01
CA TYR A 133 5.37 3.50 8.72
C TYR A 133 4.78 2.25 8.09
N ARG A 134 4.51 2.27 6.78
CA ARG A 134 3.90 1.16 6.04
C ARG A 134 4.90 0.53 5.10
N ASN A 135 5.22 -0.73 5.31
CA ASN A 135 6.10 -1.51 4.45
C ASN A 135 5.31 -2.54 3.65
N CYS A 136 5.65 -2.71 2.38
CA CYS A 136 5.10 -3.78 1.55
C CYS A 136 6.23 -4.68 1.04
N THR A 137 6.09 -5.99 1.23
CA THR A 137 7.07 -6.99 0.81
C THR A 137 6.40 -8.09 0.00
N VAL A 138 7.12 -8.69 -0.94
CA VAL A 138 6.64 -9.90 -1.61
C VAL A 138 6.74 -11.07 -0.62
N THR A 139 5.65 -11.81 -0.48
CA THR A 139 5.63 -13.10 0.24
C THR A 139 5.08 -14.21 -0.66
N PHE A 140 5.62 -15.41 -0.48
CA PHE A 140 5.10 -16.65 -1.08
C PHE A 140 4.19 -17.40 -0.11
N ASP A 141 4.17 -17.01 1.17
CA ASP A 141 3.20 -17.51 2.13
C ASP A 141 1.90 -16.69 2.01
N LEU A 142 0.89 -17.28 1.37
CA LEU A 142 -0.40 -16.65 1.17
C LEU A 142 -1.22 -16.57 2.46
N ALA A 143 -0.89 -17.36 3.49
CA ALA A 143 -1.61 -17.39 4.75
C ALA A 143 -1.19 -16.27 5.71
N THR A 144 0.01 -15.69 5.55
CA THR A 144 0.47 -14.59 6.40
C THR A 144 -0.47 -13.38 6.28
N GLU A 145 -1.09 -12.93 7.37
CA GLU A 145 -2.00 -11.79 7.35
C GLU A 145 -1.25 -10.44 7.40
N ASP A 146 -1.88 -9.40 6.84
CA ASP A 146 -1.36 -8.04 6.94
C ASP A 146 -1.38 -7.56 8.41
N THR A 147 -0.40 -6.73 8.78
CA THR A 147 -0.34 -6.11 10.10
C THR A 147 -0.61 -4.61 9.97
N PHE A 148 -1.70 -4.15 10.59
CA PHE A 148 -2.10 -2.74 10.62
C PHE A 148 -2.07 -2.20 12.06
N ILE A 149 -1.68 -0.94 12.19
CA ILE A 149 -1.66 -0.21 13.45
C ILE A 149 -2.83 0.78 13.46
N ALA A 150 -3.69 0.68 14.48
CA ALA A 150 -4.76 1.65 14.69
C ALA A 150 -4.16 3.01 15.08
N HIS A 151 -4.49 4.05 14.32
CA HIS A 151 -3.99 5.41 14.57
C HIS A 151 -4.86 6.18 15.56
N ASP A 152 -4.30 7.20 16.21
CA ASP A 152 -4.93 7.99 17.28
C ASP A 152 -6.27 8.61 16.87
N LYS A 153 -6.39 9.01 15.61
CA LYS A 153 -7.59 9.65 15.05
C LYS A 153 -8.63 8.67 14.46
N ALA A 154 -8.47 7.36 14.64
CA ALA A 154 -9.41 6.39 14.09
C ALA A 154 -10.80 6.57 14.75
N GLY A 155 -11.80 7.01 13.97
CA GLY A 155 -13.17 7.23 14.46
C GLY A 155 -13.46 8.61 15.06
N VAL A 156 -12.53 9.57 14.99
CA VAL A 156 -12.79 10.96 15.43
C VAL A 156 -13.41 11.75 14.27
N ALA A 157 -14.69 12.08 14.38
CA ALA A 157 -15.34 12.99 13.44
C ALA A 157 -14.59 14.33 13.45
N GLN A 158 -14.14 14.77 12.27
CA GLN A 158 -13.54 16.08 12.12
C GLN A 158 -14.65 17.10 12.42
N ALA A 159 -14.56 17.79 13.55
CA ALA A 159 -15.53 18.82 13.90
C ALA A 159 -15.51 19.89 12.81
N SER A 160 -16.62 20.08 12.11
CA SER A 160 -16.79 21.14 11.12
C SER A 160 -16.49 22.50 11.77
N PRO A 161 -15.84 23.43 11.05
CA PRO A 161 -15.62 24.77 11.58
C PRO A 161 -16.96 25.41 11.91
N PHE A 162 -17.11 25.87 13.16
CA PHE A 162 -18.26 26.64 13.61
C PHE A 162 -18.27 27.97 12.83
N VAL A 163 -19.14 28.07 11.82
CA VAL A 163 -19.44 29.35 11.18
C VAL A 163 -20.37 30.09 12.14
N SER A 164 -19.83 31.03 12.91
CA SER A 164 -20.67 32.00 13.62
C SER A 164 -21.26 32.94 12.57
N THR A 165 -22.51 32.72 12.18
CA THR A 165 -23.32 33.76 11.58
C THR A 165 -23.55 34.82 12.65
N VAL A 166 -22.87 35.97 12.50
CA VAL A 166 -23.29 37.19 13.19
C VAL A 166 -24.65 37.56 12.61
N ASP A 167 -25.69 37.40 13.43
CA ASP A 167 -27.03 37.84 13.10
C ASP A 167 -27.06 39.36 12.89
N ASP A 168 -27.67 39.73 11.78
CA ASP A 168 -28.07 41.06 11.40
C ASP A 168 -29.07 41.60 12.43
N LEU A 169 -28.64 42.52 13.30
CA LEU A 169 -29.52 43.27 14.18
C LEU A 169 -29.85 44.61 13.50
N THR A 170 -30.95 44.58 12.78
CA THR A 170 -31.70 45.77 12.37
C THR A 170 -32.34 46.42 13.59
N VAL A 171 -31.98 47.68 13.87
CA VAL A 171 -32.88 48.79 14.25
C VAL A 171 -32.29 50.09 13.72
#